data_AF-A0A7Z2PX75-F1
#
_entry.id   AF-A0A7Z2PX75-F1
#
_cell.length_a   1.000
_cell.length_b   1.000
_cell.length_c   1.000
_cell.angle_alpha   90.00
_cell.angle_beta   90.00
_cell.angle_gamma   90.00
#
_symmetry.space_group_name_H-M   'P 1'
#
loop_
_entity.id
_entity.type
_entity.pdbx_description
1 polymer ?
#
loop_
_entity_poly.entity_id
_entity_poly.type
_entity_poly.pdbx_seq_one_letter_code
_entity_poly.pdbx_strand_id
1 'polypeptide(L)'
;MSSRLKQFLFGIWGLLLIPLVMPILEKGLKANVFSIPGGVATTVLGNAVVTTVSDNLVALGQQRWFKFAMVFLTGMLVGISLEWLSRKSSERKASELRSLGAKFRSLSDSIKIRAASSEWPDNVRDLKPAILSAFISARKFGLWVPNEHVYQLPDATFLCEYFRSVGKLLEDGQFDKANSEAFSWQPFLDNVTLS
;
A
#
# COMPACT_ATOMS: atom_id res chain seq x y z
N MET A 1 -1.70 -21.30 -11.95
CA MET A 1 -0.51 -21.61 -11.12
C MET A 1 -1.01 -22.22 -9.80
N SER A 2 -0.80 -23.52 -9.57
CA SER A 2 -1.58 -24.26 -8.56
C SER A 2 -1.21 -23.85 -7.13
N SER A 3 -2.21 -23.81 -6.25
CA SER A 3 -2.06 -23.47 -4.81
C SER A 3 -1.08 -24.39 -4.08
N ARG A 4 -0.92 -25.63 -4.57
CA ARG A 4 0.04 -26.61 -4.03
C ARG A 4 1.49 -26.23 -4.30
N LEU A 5 1.78 -25.60 -5.44
CA LEU A 5 3.15 -25.16 -5.77
C LEU A 5 3.61 -24.04 -4.82
N LYS A 6 2.70 -23.14 -4.43
CA LYS A 6 2.99 -22.09 -3.45
C LYS A 6 3.30 -22.68 -2.06
N GLN A 7 2.56 -23.69 -1.63
CA GLN A 7 2.80 -24.36 -0.34
C GLN A 7 4.15 -25.09 -0.31
N PHE A 8 4.55 -25.75 -1.40
CA PHE A 8 5.87 -26.37 -1.51
C PHE A 8 7.01 -25.34 -1.52
N LEU A 9 6.85 -24.23 -2.25
CA LEU A 9 7.82 -23.13 -2.23
C LEU A 9 7.99 -22.57 -0.81
N PHE A 10 6.91 -22.29 -0.08
CA PHE A 10 7.02 -21.82 1.31
C PHE A 10 7.67 -22.85 2.25
N GLY A 11 7.37 -24.14 2.09
CA GLY A 11 7.98 -25.20 2.90
C GLY A 11 9.49 -25.36 2.65
N ILE A 12 9.93 -25.29 1.39
CA ILE A 12 11.34 -25.41 1.02
C ILE A 12 12.13 -24.17 1.47
N TRP A 13 11.56 -22.97 1.33
CA TRP A 13 12.18 -21.73 1.81
C TRP A 13 12.29 -21.68 3.33
N GLY A 14 11.31 -22.22 4.07
CA GLY A 14 11.36 -22.35 5.52
C GLY A 14 12.49 -23.26 6.01
N LEU A 15 12.81 -24.33 5.28
CA LEU A 15 13.89 -25.27 5.67
C LEU A 15 15.30 -24.72 5.34
N LEU A 16 15.42 -23.92 4.27
CA LEU A 16 16.69 -23.37 3.77
C LEU A 16 17.16 -22.11 4.51
N LEU A 17 16.25 -21.35 5.15
CA LEU A 17 16.59 -20.11 5.86
C LEU A 17 17.07 -20.33 7.31
N ILE A 18 16.77 -21.48 7.92
CA ILE A 18 17.14 -21.79 9.32
C ILE A 18 18.67 -21.77 9.52
N PRO A 19 19.51 -22.37 8.64
CA PRO A 19 20.96 -22.32 8.82
C PRO A 19 21.57 -20.93 8.56
N LEU A 20 20.88 -20.07 7.81
CA LEU A 20 21.42 -18.77 7.39
C LEU A 20 21.19 -17.66 8.43
N VAL A 21 20.06 -17.73 9.15
CA VAL A 21 19.68 -16.69 10.12
C VAL A 21 20.30 -16.92 11.50
N MET A 22 20.60 -18.17 11.86
CA MET A 22 21.18 -18.58 13.15
C MET A 22 22.49 -17.81 13.51
N PRO A 23 23.49 -17.66 12.61
CA PRO A 23 24.73 -16.94 12.94
C PRO A 23 24.56 -15.41 13.01
N ILE A 24 23.54 -14.84 12.36
CA ILE A 24 23.27 -13.39 12.39
C ILE A 24 22.57 -13.02 13.69
N LEU A 25 21.65 -13.86 14.15
CA LEU A 25 20.97 -13.70 15.44
C LEU A 25 21.97 -13.80 16.60
N GLU A 26 22.89 -14.77 16.55
CA GLU A 26 23.93 -14.94 17.56
C GLU A 26 24.85 -13.71 17.67
N LYS A 27 25.24 -13.13 16.53
CA LYS A 27 26.06 -11.89 16.50
C LYS A 27 25.30 -10.67 17.01
N GLY A 28 24.01 -10.53 16.68
CA GLY A 28 23.17 -9.43 17.15
C GLY A 28 22.88 -9.49 18.66
N LEU A 29 22.67 -10.69 19.20
CA LEU A 29 22.43 -10.91 20.64
C LEU A 29 23.69 -10.63 21.46
N LYS A 30 24.87 -11.00 20.95
CA LYS A 30 26.16 -10.66 21.57
C LYS A 30 26.49 -9.17 21.54
N ALA A 31 25.97 -8.42 20.57
CA ALA A 31 26.26 -6.99 20.44
C ALA A 31 25.35 -6.10 21.33
N ASN A 32 24.09 -6.50 21.56
CA ASN A 32 23.10 -5.61 22.16
C ASN A 32 22.79 -5.87 23.65
N VAL A 33 23.24 -6.99 24.25
CA VAL A 33 22.92 -7.31 25.67
C VAL A 33 23.98 -6.82 26.67
N PHE A 34 25.15 -6.34 26.23
CA PHE A 34 26.27 -6.00 27.11
C PHE A 34 26.41 -4.51 27.49
N SER A 35 25.36 -3.69 27.37
CA SER A 35 25.44 -2.26 27.74
C SER A 35 24.45 -1.85 28.84
N ILE A 36 24.60 -2.42 30.04
CA ILE A 36 24.01 -1.85 31.27
C ILE A 36 25.07 -1.90 32.40
N PRO A 37 25.50 -0.75 32.97
CA PRO A 37 26.50 -0.72 34.03
C PRO A 37 25.86 -0.84 35.42
N GLY A 38 26.40 -1.72 36.27
CA GLY A 38 26.22 -1.65 37.73
C GLY A 38 25.83 -2.96 38.42
N GLY A 39 26.76 -3.54 39.18
CA GLY A 39 26.49 -4.50 40.25
C GLY A 39 26.96 -5.94 39.99
N VAL A 40 28.14 -6.31 40.48
CA VAL A 40 28.78 -7.63 40.27
C VAL A 40 27.91 -8.83 40.72
N ALA A 41 26.91 -8.60 41.59
CA ALA A 41 25.96 -9.64 42.02
C ALA A 41 24.82 -9.91 41.02
N THR A 42 24.33 -8.88 40.31
CA THR A 42 23.29 -9.04 39.27
C THR A 42 23.86 -9.59 37.97
N THR A 43 25.15 -9.36 37.71
CA THR A 43 25.86 -9.97 36.57
C THR A 43 26.14 -11.45 36.75
N VAL A 44 26.40 -11.94 37.97
CA VAL A 44 26.64 -13.39 38.19
C VAL A 44 25.32 -14.17 38.13
N LEU A 45 24.27 -13.64 38.74
CA LEU A 45 22.92 -14.22 38.66
C LEU A 45 22.34 -14.10 37.25
N GLY A 46 22.50 -12.93 36.62
CA GLY A 46 22.11 -12.69 35.23
C GLY A 46 22.87 -13.58 34.27
N ASN A 47 24.20 -13.71 34.40
CA ASN A 47 24.99 -14.59 33.55
C ASN A 47 24.67 -16.06 33.81
N ALA A 48 24.49 -16.50 35.06
CA ALA A 48 24.15 -17.89 35.37
C ALA A 48 22.74 -18.26 34.88
N VAL A 49 21.77 -17.34 35.00
CA VAL A 49 20.40 -17.52 34.48
C VAL A 49 20.41 -17.45 32.95
N VAL A 50 21.17 -16.53 32.34
CA VAL A 50 21.30 -16.44 30.88
C VAL A 50 22.01 -17.66 30.31
N THR A 51 23.06 -18.17 30.96
CA THR A 51 23.75 -19.39 30.51
C THR A 51 22.85 -20.61 30.68
N THR A 52 22.18 -20.79 31.81
CA THR A 52 21.25 -21.92 32.00
C THR A 52 20.04 -21.86 31.06
N VAL A 53 19.48 -20.67 30.80
CA VAL A 53 18.41 -20.51 29.80
C VAL A 53 18.93 -20.78 28.39
N SER A 54 20.15 -20.34 28.07
CA SER A 54 20.78 -20.58 26.76
C SER A 54 21.12 -22.05 26.54
N ASP A 55 21.69 -22.72 27.53
CA ASP A 55 22.05 -24.14 27.46
C ASP A 55 20.80 -25.02 27.32
N ASN A 56 19.73 -24.69 28.05
CA ASN A 56 18.43 -25.32 27.87
C ASN A 56 17.82 -25.03 26.50
N LEU A 57 17.95 -23.81 25.96
CA LEU A 57 17.51 -23.48 24.61
C LEU A 57 18.30 -24.24 23.53
N VAL A 58 19.61 -24.42 23.73
CA VAL A 58 20.49 -25.19 22.85
C VAL A 58 20.12 -26.67 22.89
N ALA A 59 19.88 -27.21 24.09
CA ALA A 59 19.42 -28.58 24.28
C ALA A 59 18.04 -28.82 23.64
N LEU A 60 17.11 -27.88 23.80
CA LEU A 60 15.81 -27.89 23.12
C LEU A 60 15.97 -27.75 21.60
N GLY A 61 16.90 -26.91 21.14
CA GLY A 61 17.28 -26.70 19.75
C GLY A 61 17.74 -27.96 19.01
N GLN A 62 18.32 -28.93 19.74
CA GLN A 62 18.68 -30.22 19.17
C GLN A 62 17.47 -31.13 18.92
N GLN A 63 16.35 -30.93 19.62
CA GLN A 63 15.17 -31.75 19.44
C GLN A 63 14.45 -31.40 18.12
N ARG A 64 14.15 -32.43 17.32
CA ARG A 64 13.53 -32.26 15.99
C ARG A 64 12.17 -31.54 16.08
N TRP A 65 11.36 -31.82 17.11
CA TRP A 65 10.05 -31.17 17.29
C TRP A 65 10.16 -29.68 17.59
N PHE A 66 11.22 -29.25 18.31
CA PHE A 66 11.46 -27.85 18.61
C PHE A 66 11.82 -27.06 17.35
N LYS A 67 12.60 -27.65 16.43
CA LYS A 67 12.86 -27.06 15.11
C LYS A 67 11.56 -26.85 14.33
N PHE A 68 10.65 -27.82 14.34
CA PHE A 68 9.33 -27.66 13.71
C PHE A 68 8.49 -26.57 14.40
N ALA A 69 8.50 -26.51 15.73
CA ALA A 69 7.80 -25.46 16.49
C ALA A 69 8.33 -24.07 16.16
N MET A 70 9.65 -23.90 16.04
CA MET A 70 10.27 -22.63 15.67
C MET A 70 9.92 -22.20 14.25
N VAL A 71 9.92 -23.12 13.27
CA VAL A 71 9.46 -22.84 11.89
C VAL A 71 8.00 -22.43 11.86
N PHE A 72 7.15 -23.13 12.63
CA PHE A 72 5.74 -22.80 12.73
C PHE A 72 5.54 -21.40 13.33
N LEU A 73 6.23 -21.08 14.42
CA LEU A 73 6.19 -19.77 15.07
C LEU A 73 6.67 -18.64 14.14
N THR A 74 7.78 -18.84 13.41
CA THR A 74 8.25 -17.84 12.45
C THR A 74 7.28 -17.68 11.29
N GLY A 75 6.73 -18.77 10.74
CA GLY A 75 5.69 -18.72 9.71
C GLY A 75 4.44 -17.95 10.17
N MET A 76 4.00 -18.20 11.40
CA MET A 76 2.86 -17.49 12.01
C MET A 76 3.15 -16.00 12.18
N LEU A 77 4.33 -15.63 12.71
CA LEU A 77 4.72 -14.23 12.87
C LEU A 77 4.79 -13.48 11.54
N VAL A 78 5.35 -14.12 10.50
CA VAL A 78 5.44 -13.55 9.16
C VAL A 78 4.05 -13.37 8.57
N GLY A 79 3.16 -14.35 8.75
CA GLY A 79 1.77 -14.28 8.30
C GLY A 79 1.01 -13.10 8.93
N ILE A 80 1.06 -12.97 10.26
CA ILE A 80 0.41 -11.88 10.99
C ILE A 80 1.00 -10.53 10.59
N SER A 81 2.32 -10.44 10.45
CA SER A 81 3.01 -9.21 10.04
C SER A 81 2.60 -8.80 8.63
N LEU A 82 2.50 -9.75 7.69
CA LEU A 82 2.10 -9.50 6.32
C LEU A 82 0.65 -9.03 6.23
N GLU A 83 -0.25 -9.68 6.97
CA GLU A 83 -1.66 -9.29 7.04
C GLU A 83 -1.82 -7.89 7.64
N TRP A 84 -1.12 -7.59 8.73
CA TRP A 84 -1.15 -6.26 9.35
C TRP A 84 -0.63 -5.17 8.41
N LEU A 85 0.48 -5.43 7.71
CA LEU A 85 1.03 -4.51 6.71
C LEU A 85 0.08 -4.33 5.52
N SER A 86 -0.55 -5.41 5.05
CA SER A 86 -1.54 -5.37 3.97
C SER A 86 -2.76 -4.55 4.36
N ARG A 87 -3.30 -4.78 5.55
CA ARG A 87 -4.44 -4.01 6.09
C ARG A 87 -4.08 -2.53 6.21
N LYS A 88 -2.95 -2.20 6.81
CA LYS A 88 -2.47 -0.81 6.94
C LYS A 88 -2.25 -0.14 5.59
N SER A 89 -1.73 -0.87 4.61
CA SER A 89 -1.57 -0.40 3.24
C SER A 89 -2.92 -0.13 2.59
N SER A 90 -3.90 -1.03 2.76
CA SER A 90 -5.25 -0.89 2.21
C SER A 90 -5.99 0.32 2.80
N GLU A 91 -5.85 0.55 4.11
CA GLU A 91 -6.45 1.69 4.80
C GLU A 91 -5.87 3.02 4.29
N ARG A 92 -4.54 3.09 4.11
CA ARG A 92 -3.87 4.26 3.51
C ARG A 92 -4.28 4.49 2.06
N LYS A 93 -4.33 3.42 1.26
CA LYS A 93 -4.80 3.50 -0.13
C LYS A 93 -6.24 4.03 -0.18
N ALA A 94 -7.11 3.52 0.69
CA ALA A 94 -8.49 3.96 0.75
C ALA A 94 -8.63 5.42 1.19
N SER A 95 -7.81 5.91 2.13
CA SER A 95 -7.83 7.32 2.52
C SER A 95 -7.28 8.24 1.43
N GLU A 96 -6.19 7.84 0.75
CA GLU A 96 -5.66 8.60 -0.41
C GLU A 96 -6.71 8.69 -1.52
N LEU A 97 -7.40 7.59 -1.85
CA LEU A 97 -8.44 7.61 -2.88
C LEU A 97 -9.67 8.42 -2.47
N ARG A 98 -10.11 8.38 -1.20
CA ARG A 98 -11.18 9.27 -0.73
C ARG A 98 -10.78 10.74 -0.81
N SER A 99 -9.54 11.06 -0.44
CA SER A 99 -9.01 12.42 -0.57
C SER A 99 -8.95 12.88 -2.03
N LEU A 100 -8.66 11.95 -2.96
CA LEU A 100 -8.70 12.21 -4.39
C LEU A 100 -10.12 12.46 -4.88
N GLY A 101 -11.10 11.69 -4.38
CA GLY A 101 -12.52 11.91 -4.64
C GLY A 101 -12.98 13.31 -4.22
N ALA A 102 -12.59 13.75 -3.02
CA ALA A 102 -12.86 15.11 -2.53
C ALA A 102 -12.21 16.19 -3.43
N LYS A 103 -10.97 15.97 -3.91
CA LYS A 103 -10.30 16.87 -4.87
C LYS A 103 -11.05 16.93 -6.20
N PHE A 104 -11.49 15.80 -6.73
CA PHE A 104 -12.29 15.75 -7.96
C PHE A 104 -13.60 16.51 -7.78
N ARG A 105 -14.30 16.31 -6.67
CA ARG A 105 -15.52 17.05 -6.35
C ARG A 105 -15.28 18.57 -6.28
N SER A 106 -14.24 19.00 -5.58
CA SER A 106 -13.86 20.42 -5.49
C SER A 106 -13.49 21.02 -6.86
N LEU A 107 -12.79 20.27 -7.71
CA LEU A 107 -12.50 20.67 -9.09
C LEU A 107 -13.77 20.78 -9.93
N SER A 108 -14.68 19.82 -9.83
CA SER A 108 -15.99 19.87 -10.51
C SER A 108 -16.77 21.12 -10.10
N ASP A 109 -16.87 21.42 -8.81
CA ASP A 109 -17.55 22.61 -8.32
C ASP A 109 -16.87 23.91 -8.80
N SER A 110 -15.54 23.96 -8.77
CA SER A 110 -14.77 25.12 -9.26
C SER A 110 -14.96 25.35 -10.75
N ILE A 111 -14.93 24.28 -11.55
CA ILE A 111 -15.18 24.33 -12.99
C ILE A 111 -16.62 24.76 -13.25
N LYS A 112 -17.60 24.20 -12.53
CA LYS A 112 -19.02 24.53 -12.70
C LYS A 112 -19.33 26.00 -12.45
N ILE A 113 -18.75 26.59 -11.40
CA ILE A 113 -18.91 28.02 -11.09
C ILE A 113 -18.37 28.89 -12.23
N ARG A 114 -17.26 28.47 -12.85
CA ARG A 114 -16.57 29.23 -13.91
C ARG A 114 -17.14 28.96 -15.31
N ALA A 115 -17.66 27.77 -15.56
CA ALA A 115 -18.28 27.38 -16.82
C ALA A 115 -19.58 28.13 -17.10
N ALA A 116 -20.14 28.82 -16.09
CA ALA A 116 -21.23 29.78 -16.29
C ALA A 116 -20.79 31.01 -17.12
N SER A 117 -19.49 31.30 -17.23
CA SER A 117 -18.94 32.23 -18.22
C SER A 117 -18.57 31.47 -19.50
N SER A 118 -19.01 32.00 -20.66
CA SER A 118 -18.91 31.39 -21.99
C SER A 118 -17.48 31.27 -22.57
N GLU A 119 -16.45 31.31 -21.73
CA GLU A 119 -15.05 31.52 -22.13
C GLU A 119 -14.18 30.29 -21.83
N TRP A 120 -14.72 29.10 -22.09
CA TRP A 120 -13.98 27.85 -22.02
C TRP A 120 -13.00 27.73 -23.20
N PRO A 121 -11.76 27.24 -23.01
CA PRO A 121 -11.11 26.79 -21.78
C PRO A 121 -10.29 27.89 -21.06
N ASP A 122 -10.33 29.14 -21.53
CA ASP A 122 -9.46 30.20 -20.98
C ASP A 122 -9.79 30.56 -19.52
N ASN A 123 -11.06 30.43 -19.12
CA ASN A 123 -11.54 30.63 -17.76
C ASN A 123 -11.02 29.61 -16.71
N VAL A 124 -10.37 28.51 -17.14
CA VAL A 124 -9.81 27.46 -16.26
C VAL A 124 -8.30 27.26 -16.40
N ARG A 125 -7.59 28.19 -17.04
CA ARG A 125 -6.12 28.13 -17.19
C ARG A 125 -5.37 28.01 -15.87
N ASP A 126 -5.86 28.67 -14.82
CA ASP A 126 -5.32 28.62 -13.45
C ASP A 126 -5.64 27.28 -12.75
N LEU A 127 -6.72 26.61 -13.11
CA LEU A 127 -7.11 25.29 -12.60
C LEU A 127 -6.38 24.13 -13.29
N LYS A 128 -5.86 24.34 -14.51
CA LYS A 128 -5.10 23.34 -15.29
C LYS A 128 -4.01 22.62 -14.46
N PRO A 129 -3.13 23.30 -13.69
CA PRO A 129 -2.14 22.60 -12.86
C PRO A 129 -2.77 21.72 -11.78
N ALA A 130 -3.88 22.15 -11.17
CA ALA A 130 -4.59 21.36 -10.17
C ALA A 130 -5.26 20.12 -10.78
N ILE A 131 -5.85 20.26 -11.96
CA ILE A 131 -6.43 19.16 -12.76
C ILE A 131 -5.36 18.14 -13.12
N LEU A 132 -4.21 18.58 -13.65
CA LEU A 132 -3.10 17.70 -14.00
C LEU A 132 -2.56 16.95 -12.78
N SER A 133 -2.39 17.65 -11.65
CA SER A 133 -1.98 17.03 -10.38
C SER A 133 -2.96 15.96 -9.91
N ALA A 134 -4.26 16.23 -10.04
CA ALA A 134 -5.31 15.27 -9.69
C ALA A 134 -5.31 14.06 -10.65
N PHE A 135 -5.08 14.26 -11.95
CA PHE A 135 -4.94 13.18 -12.93
C PHE A 135 -3.68 12.34 -12.72
N ILE A 136 -2.54 12.95 -12.39
CA ILE A 136 -1.32 12.22 -12.03
C ILE A 136 -1.58 11.34 -10.80
N SER A 137 -2.26 11.90 -9.79
CA SER A 137 -2.64 11.16 -8.59
C SER A 137 -3.59 9.99 -8.91
N ALA A 138 -4.56 10.19 -9.80
CA ALA A 138 -5.47 9.14 -10.26
C ALA A 138 -4.74 8.02 -11.01
N ARG A 139 -3.83 8.35 -11.92
CA ARG A 139 -3.00 7.37 -12.66
C ARG A 139 -2.16 6.51 -11.74
N LYS A 140 -1.64 7.04 -10.62
CA LYS A 140 -0.93 6.27 -9.59
C LYS A 140 -1.75 5.09 -9.07
N PHE A 141 -3.08 5.19 -9.09
CA PHE A 141 -4.00 4.14 -8.65
C PHE A 141 -4.58 3.30 -9.79
N GLY A 142 -4.13 3.51 -11.03
CA GLY A 142 -4.62 2.78 -12.20
C GLY A 142 -5.99 3.24 -12.70
N LEU A 143 -6.47 4.40 -12.25
CA LEU A 143 -7.71 5.00 -12.75
C LEU A 143 -7.46 5.59 -14.14
N TRP A 144 -8.32 5.26 -15.10
CA TRP A 144 -8.32 5.93 -16.40
C TRP A 144 -8.55 7.43 -16.21
N VAL A 145 -7.90 8.28 -17.01
CA VAL A 145 -8.09 9.73 -16.95
C VAL A 145 -8.17 10.32 -18.36
N PRO A 146 -8.98 11.37 -18.56
CA PRO A 146 -9.03 12.11 -19.80
C PRO A 146 -7.67 12.70 -20.22
N ASN A 147 -7.42 12.73 -21.54
CA ASN A 147 -6.25 13.38 -22.13
C ASN A 147 -6.48 14.89 -22.33
N GLU A 148 -5.44 15.63 -22.74
CA GLU A 148 -5.52 17.09 -22.94
C GLU A 148 -6.57 17.53 -23.97
N HIS A 149 -7.04 16.63 -24.84
CA HIS A 149 -8.14 16.86 -25.78
C HIS A 149 -9.43 17.34 -25.09
N VAL A 150 -9.61 17.11 -23.79
CA VAL A 150 -10.75 17.68 -23.04
C VAL A 150 -10.82 19.20 -23.09
N TYR A 151 -9.69 19.89 -23.26
CA TYR A 151 -9.66 21.35 -23.37
C TYR A 151 -10.01 21.85 -24.77
N GLN A 152 -10.11 20.95 -25.75
CA GLN A 152 -10.54 21.28 -27.12
C GLN A 152 -12.07 21.13 -27.27
N LEU A 153 -12.76 20.57 -26.27
CA LEU A 153 -14.21 20.47 -26.25
C LEU A 153 -14.86 21.86 -26.20
N PRO A 154 -16.07 22.01 -26.78
CA PRO A 154 -16.78 23.28 -26.81
C PRO A 154 -17.18 23.78 -25.41
N ASP A 155 -17.30 22.87 -24.44
CA ASP A 155 -17.71 23.19 -23.08
C ASP A 155 -16.99 22.38 -22.00
N ALA A 156 -17.11 22.87 -20.77
CA ALA A 156 -16.53 22.26 -19.57
C ALA A 156 -17.33 21.05 -19.05
N THR A 157 -18.51 20.79 -19.64
CA THR A 157 -19.52 19.87 -19.10
C THR A 157 -18.96 18.46 -18.96
N PHE A 158 -18.22 17.97 -19.96
CA PHE A 158 -17.58 16.67 -19.92
C PHE A 158 -16.68 16.52 -18.68
N LEU A 159 -15.77 17.47 -18.49
CA LEU A 159 -14.79 17.41 -17.41
C LEU A 159 -15.46 17.58 -16.04
N CYS A 160 -16.48 18.44 -15.97
CA CYS A 160 -17.28 18.67 -14.77
C CYS A 160 -18.03 17.40 -14.33
N GLU A 161 -18.71 16.72 -15.25
CA GLU A 161 -19.46 15.49 -14.98
C GLU A 161 -18.54 14.30 -14.71
N TYR A 162 -17.44 14.18 -15.45
CA TYR A 162 -16.41 13.18 -15.17
C TYR A 162 -15.91 13.28 -13.72
N PHE A 163 -15.48 14.49 -13.30
CA PHE A 163 -15.00 14.71 -11.94
C PHE A 163 -16.07 14.48 -10.89
N ARG A 164 -17.33 14.84 -11.17
CA ARG A 164 -18.45 14.63 -10.26
C ARG A 164 -18.75 13.15 -10.05
N SER A 165 -18.91 12.40 -11.14
CA SER A 165 -19.31 10.98 -11.12
C SER A 165 -18.20 10.11 -10.56
N VAL A 166 -16.98 10.23 -11.07
CA VAL A 166 -15.83 9.47 -10.60
C VAL A 166 -15.43 9.91 -9.19
N GLY A 167 -15.44 11.21 -8.91
CA GLY A 167 -15.12 11.76 -7.58
C GLY A 167 -16.03 11.22 -6.49
N LYS A 168 -17.34 11.14 -6.74
CA LYS A 168 -18.31 10.57 -5.80
C LYS A 168 -18.01 9.09 -5.50
N LEU A 169 -17.73 8.28 -6.52
CA LEU A 169 -17.43 6.86 -6.33
C LEU A 169 -16.13 6.63 -5.56
N LEU A 170 -15.12 7.50 -5.76
CA LEU A 170 -13.88 7.49 -5.01
C LEU A 170 -14.09 7.87 -3.52
N GLU A 171 -14.92 8.87 -3.26
CA GLU A 171 -15.29 9.33 -1.92
C GLU A 171 -16.07 8.26 -1.14
N ASP A 172 -17.00 7.58 -1.82
CA ASP A 172 -17.77 6.45 -1.29
C ASP A 172 -16.91 5.18 -1.08
N GLY A 173 -15.66 5.18 -1.53
CA GLY A 173 -14.74 4.03 -1.45
C GLY A 173 -15.05 2.89 -2.43
N GLN A 174 -15.89 3.15 -3.45
CA GLN A 174 -16.31 2.18 -4.46
C GLN A 174 -15.34 2.18 -5.64
N PHE A 175 -14.08 1.79 -5.41
CA PHE A 175 -13.00 1.96 -6.39
C PHE A 175 -13.19 1.17 -7.69
N ASP A 176 -13.68 -0.07 -7.62
CA ASP A 176 -13.90 -0.88 -8.82
C ASP A 176 -14.96 -0.26 -9.73
N LYS A 177 -16.00 0.33 -9.12
CA LYS A 177 -17.01 1.08 -9.85
C LYS A 177 -16.47 2.41 -10.36
N ALA A 178 -15.67 3.14 -9.58
CA ALA A 178 -15.02 4.36 -10.02
C ALA A 178 -14.15 4.12 -11.25
N ASN A 179 -13.44 2.99 -11.28
CA ASN A 179 -12.62 2.60 -12.41
C ASN A 179 -13.46 2.25 -13.64
N SER A 180 -14.49 1.41 -13.46
CA SER A 180 -15.40 1.03 -14.54
C SER A 180 -16.13 2.25 -15.12
N GLU A 181 -16.57 3.16 -14.24
CA GLU A 181 -17.17 4.44 -14.60
C GLU A 181 -16.18 5.27 -15.40
N ALA A 182 -14.96 5.50 -14.90
CA ALA A 182 -13.95 6.28 -15.62
C ALA A 182 -13.69 5.73 -17.03
N PHE A 183 -13.58 4.40 -17.18
CA PHE A 183 -13.43 3.77 -18.50
C PHE A 183 -14.65 3.97 -19.42
N SER A 184 -15.86 4.04 -18.88
CA SER A 184 -17.07 4.29 -19.68
C SER A 184 -17.06 5.68 -20.34
N TRP A 185 -16.29 6.63 -19.82
CA TRP A 185 -16.13 7.98 -20.39
C TRP A 185 -15.16 8.04 -21.57
N GLN A 186 -14.31 7.02 -21.74
CA GLN A 186 -13.33 6.95 -22.82
C GLN A 186 -13.92 7.12 -24.24
N PRO A 187 -14.95 6.36 -24.66
CA PRO A 187 -15.50 6.47 -26.02
C PRO A 187 -16.05 7.87 -26.35
N PHE A 188 -16.49 8.63 -25.35
CA PHE A 188 -16.99 9.99 -25.58
C PHE A 188 -15.90 10.96 -26.01
N LEU A 189 -14.65 10.75 -25.56
CA LEU A 189 -13.51 11.54 -26.03
C LEU A 189 -12.99 11.05 -27.38
N ASP A 190 -12.93 9.74 -27.56
CA ASP A 190 -12.40 9.14 -28.79
C ASP A 190 -13.30 9.44 -29.99
N ASN A 191 -14.62 9.53 -29.81
CA ASN A 191 -15.57 9.88 -30.86
C ASN A 191 -15.49 11.36 -31.28
N VAL A 192 -15.12 12.27 -30.36
CA VAL A 192 -14.95 13.69 -30.68
C VAL A 192 -13.69 13.93 -31.52
N THR A 193 -12.66 13.07 -31.38
CA THR A 193 -11.46 13.15 -32.22
C THR A 193 -11.64 12.71 -33.67
N LEU A 194 -12.79 12.13 -34.05
CA LEU A 194 -13.07 11.62 -35.39
C LEU A 194 -13.99 12.50 -36.25
N SER A 195 -14.47 13.63 -35.70
CA SER A 195 -15.28 14.64 -36.40
C SER A 195 -14.48 15.90 -36.67
#